data_AF-A0A5B2Z663-F1
#
_entry.id   AF-A0A5B2Z663-F1
#
_cell.length_a   1.000
_cell.length_b   1.000
_cell.length_c   1.000
_cell.angle_alpha   90.00
_cell.angle_beta   90.00
_cell.angle_gamma   90.00
#
_symmetry.space_group_name_H-M   'P 1'
#
loop_
_entity.id
_entity.type
_entity.pdbx_description
1 polymer ?
#
loop_
_entity_poly.entity_id
_entity_poly.type
_entity_poly.pdbx_seq_one_letter_code
_entity_poly.pdbx_strand_id
1 'polypeptide(L)'
;MKIALITRYIQEISLILYDENLLKLNEESFKDLYSLNFYLQTIPKKFGEEKTLLIYNDLEKICNQENKPNNHSEPLPNGNNLQLIVAQKENSYFIGE
;
A
#
# COMPACT_ATOMS: atom_id res chain seq x y z
N MET A 1 -3.76 16.45 -6.60
CA MET A 1 -3.67 15.35 -5.60
C MET A 1 -3.60 14.05 -6.36
N LYS A 2 -2.63 13.18 -6.05
CA LYS A 2 -2.55 11.84 -6.65
C LYS A 2 -3.10 10.77 -5.71
N ILE A 3 -3.47 9.64 -6.28
CA ILE A 3 -3.92 8.46 -5.54
C ILE A 3 -2.99 7.31 -5.91
N ALA A 4 -2.32 6.73 -4.93
CA ALA A 4 -1.51 5.53 -5.11
C ALA A 4 -2.27 4.34 -4.51
N LEU A 5 -2.70 3.42 -5.36
CA LEU A 5 -3.25 2.14 -4.94
C LEU A 5 -2.12 1.14 -4.84
N ILE A 6 -1.90 0.60 -3.64
CA ILE A 6 -0.82 -0.33 -3.33
C ILE A 6 -1.44 -1.62 -2.84
N THR A 7 -1.11 -2.74 -3.47
CA THR A 7 -1.63 -4.06 -3.09
C THR A 7 -0.48 -5.01 -2.85
N ARG A 8 -0.36 -5.53 -1.63
CA ARG A 8 0.60 -6.56 -1.25
C ARG A 8 -0.02 -7.94 -1.42
N TYR A 9 0.60 -8.73 -2.27
CA TYR A 9 0.37 -10.16 -2.46
C TYR A 9 1.47 -10.95 -1.74
N ILE A 10 1.36 -12.28 -1.72
CA ILE A 10 2.31 -13.17 -1.01
C ILE A 10 3.77 -13.00 -1.51
N GLN A 11 3.98 -12.69 -2.79
CA GLN A 11 5.31 -12.65 -3.41
C GLN A 11 5.69 -11.31 -4.03
N GLU A 12 4.74 -10.36 -4.09
CA GLU A 12 4.94 -9.10 -4.77
C GLU A 12 4.06 -8.00 -4.19
N ILE A 13 4.44 -6.76 -4.46
CA ILE A 13 3.66 -5.56 -4.13
C ILE A 13 3.45 -4.76 -5.40
N SER A 14 2.20 -4.59 -5.81
CA SER A 14 1.82 -3.78 -6.96
C SER A 14 1.46 -2.37 -6.52
N LEU A 15 1.88 -1.36 -7.30
CA LEU A 15 1.50 0.03 -7.16
C LEU A 15 0.91 0.54 -8.47
N ILE A 16 -0.26 1.18 -8.39
CA ILE A 16 -0.84 1.94 -9.49
C ILE A 16 -1.06 3.38 -9.03
N LEU A 17 -0.51 4.33 -9.77
CA LEU A 17 -0.66 5.76 -9.50
C LEU A 17 -1.71 6.35 -10.43
N TYR A 18 -2.65 7.07 -9.86
CA TYR A 18 -3.72 7.79 -10.55
C TYR A 18 -3.65 9.29 -10.31
N ASP A 19 -4.16 10.05 -11.26
CA ASP A 19 -4.48 11.46 -11.06
C ASP A 19 -5.83 11.65 -10.31
N GLU A 20 -6.24 12.90 -10.17
CA GLU A 20 -7.49 13.28 -9.51
C GLU A 20 -8.76 12.86 -10.29
N ASN A 21 -8.63 12.59 -11.59
CA ASN A 21 -9.71 12.10 -12.45
C ASN A 21 -9.71 10.58 -12.57
N LEU A 22 -8.94 9.88 -11.72
CA LEU A 22 -8.73 8.44 -11.75
C LEU A 22 -8.13 7.94 -13.07
N LEU A 23 -7.42 8.79 -13.80
CA LEU A 23 -6.62 8.38 -14.94
C LEU A 23 -5.30 7.79 -14.45
N LYS A 24 -5.00 6.58 -14.91
CA LYS A 24 -3.75 5.89 -14.57
C LYS A 24 -2.56 6.64 -15.17
N LEU A 25 -1.62 7.02 -14.30
CA LEU A 25 -0.39 7.72 -14.66
C LEU A 25 0.81 6.77 -14.71
N ASN A 26 0.90 5.84 -13.77
CA ASN A 26 1.99 4.87 -13.72
C ASN A 26 1.56 3.56 -13.05
N GLU A 27 2.32 2.50 -13.30
CA GLU A 27 2.19 1.20 -12.63
C GLU A 27 3.58 0.59 -12.46
N GLU A 28 3.85 0.04 -11.28
CA GLU A 28 5.12 -0.58 -10.92
C GLU A 28 4.86 -1.78 -10.00
N SER A 29 5.78 -2.74 -10.02
CA SER A 29 5.77 -3.89 -9.10
C SER A 29 7.09 -4.00 -8.35
N PHE A 30 7.00 -4.36 -7.09
CA PHE A 30 8.13 -4.46 -6.16
C PHE A 30 8.16 -5.83 -5.49
N LYS A 31 9.37 -6.32 -5.16
CA LYS A 31 9.54 -7.60 -4.46
C LYS A 31 9.35 -7.48 -2.95
N ASP A 32 9.53 -6.27 -2.41
CA ASP A 32 9.60 -6.01 -0.97
C ASP A 32 9.15 -4.57 -0.66
N LEU A 33 8.80 -4.36 0.62
CA LEU A 33 8.28 -3.08 1.12
C LEU A 33 9.36 -1.98 1.13
N TYR A 34 10.63 -2.34 1.26
CA TYR A 34 11.74 -1.38 1.25
C TYR A 34 11.89 -0.72 -0.13
N SER A 35 11.89 -1.52 -1.19
CA SER A 35 11.94 -1.06 -2.58
C SER A 35 10.74 -0.19 -2.93
N LEU A 36 9.54 -0.59 -2.50
CA LEU A 36 8.33 0.22 -2.64
C LEU A 36 8.49 1.57 -1.92
N ASN A 37 8.87 1.55 -0.65
CA ASN A 37 9.01 2.77 0.15
C ASN A 37 10.04 3.73 -0.46
N PHE A 38 11.17 3.21 -0.93
CA PHE A 38 12.15 4.01 -1.66
C PHE A 38 11.53 4.67 -2.91
N TYR A 39 10.74 3.94 -3.68
CA TYR A 39 10.04 4.48 -4.83
C TYR A 39 9.02 5.57 -4.44
N LEU A 40 8.23 5.35 -3.38
CA LEU A 40 7.21 6.30 -2.91
C LEU A 40 7.82 7.68 -2.60
N GLN A 41 9.03 7.72 -2.05
CA GLN A 41 9.77 8.97 -1.77
C GLN A 41 10.08 9.78 -3.04
N THR A 42 10.08 9.14 -4.22
CA THR A 42 10.33 9.83 -5.51
C THR A 42 9.08 10.47 -6.10
N ILE A 43 7.87 10.08 -5.65
CA ILE A 43 6.60 10.52 -6.23
C ILE A 43 6.45 12.06 -6.24
N PRO A 44 6.72 12.78 -5.14
CA PRO A 44 6.60 14.25 -5.13
C PRO A 44 7.43 14.92 -6.22
N LYS A 45 8.67 14.45 -6.40
CA LYS A 45 9.62 15.01 -7.37
C LYS A 45 9.27 14.63 -8.81
N LYS A 46 8.87 13.37 -9.04
CA LYS A 46 8.57 12.86 -10.39
C LYS A 46 7.28 13.45 -10.96
N PHE A 47 6.27 13.64 -10.12
CA PHE A 47 4.94 14.06 -10.56
C PHE A 47 4.58 15.50 -10.16
N GLY A 48 5.48 16.21 -9.48
CA GLY A 48 5.31 17.62 -9.08
C GLY A 48 4.20 17.82 -8.04
N GLU A 49 4.00 16.83 -7.16
CA GLU A 49 2.82 16.78 -6.29
C GLU A 49 3.19 16.95 -4.82
N GLU A 50 2.44 17.80 -4.13
CA GLU A 50 2.61 18.04 -2.71
C GLU A 50 1.89 17.00 -1.84
N LYS A 51 0.84 16.36 -2.38
CA LYS A 51 -0.02 15.45 -1.62
C LYS A 51 -0.44 14.22 -2.41
N THR A 52 -0.37 13.06 -1.76
CA THR A 52 -0.82 11.79 -2.33
C THR A 52 -1.60 10.99 -1.30
N LEU A 53 -2.75 10.48 -1.70
CA LEU A 53 -3.49 9.48 -0.93
C LEU A 53 -2.90 8.11 -1.24
N LEU A 54 -2.27 7.48 -0.26
CA LEU A 54 -1.81 6.10 -0.34
C LEU A 54 -2.92 5.19 0.20
N ILE A 55 -3.35 4.23 -0.62
CA ILE A 55 -4.31 3.21 -0.26
C ILE A 55 -3.54 1.89 -0.27
N TYR A 56 -3.26 1.36 0.91
CA TYR A 56 -2.51 0.11 1.06
C TYR A 56 -3.43 -1.04 1.41
N ASN A 57 -3.42 -2.09 0.60
CA ASN A 57 -4.19 -3.30 0.80
C ASN A 57 -3.24 -4.49 0.98
N ASP A 58 -3.26 -5.10 2.16
CA ASP A 58 -2.45 -6.25 2.52
C ASP A 58 -3.28 -7.55 2.37
N LEU A 59 -3.24 -8.13 1.18
CA LEU A 59 -3.95 -9.38 0.87
C LEU A 59 -3.25 -10.61 1.44
N GLU A 60 -1.95 -10.52 1.75
CA GLU A 60 -1.20 -11.60 2.40
C GLU A 60 -1.79 -11.90 3.79
N LYS A 61 -2.20 -10.86 4.54
CA LYS A 61 -2.91 -11.01 5.81
C LYS A 61 -4.25 -11.73 5.70
N ILE A 62 -4.90 -11.72 4.53
CA ILE A 62 -6.16 -12.44 4.29
C ILE A 62 -5.91 -13.93 4.04
N CYS A 63 -4.95 -14.29 3.17
CA CYS A 63 -4.67 -15.70 2.88
C CYS A 63 -4.14 -16.49 4.08
N ASN A 64 -3.43 -15.83 5.01
CA ASN A 64 -2.94 -16.48 6.22
C ASN A 64 -4.03 -16.74 7.28
N GLN A 65 -5.21 -16.11 7.16
CA GLN A 65 -6.34 -16.35 8.06
C GLN A 65 -7.12 -17.63 7.72
N GLU A 66 -7.15 -18.06 6.46
CA GLU A 66 -7.89 -19.25 6.02
C GLU A 66 -7.22 -20.59 6.40
N ASN A 67 -5.93 -20.57 6.75
CA ASN A 67 -5.14 -21.79 7.01
C ASN A 67 -4.93 -22.11 8.52
N LYS A 68 -5.58 -21.40 9.45
CA LYS A 68 -5.50 -21.74 10.88
C LYS A 68 -6.47 -22.90 11.22
N PRO A 69 -6.00 -24.03 11.78
CA PRO A 69 -6.90 -25.07 12.26
C PRO A 69 -7.75 -24.53 13.41
N ASN A 70 -9.07 -24.71 13.29
CA ASN A 70 -10.07 -24.38 14.31
C ASN A 70 -9.77 -25.07 15.65
N ASN A 71 -9.00 -24.42 16.52
CA ASN A 71 -8.91 -24.79 17.92
C ASN A 71 -9.24 -23.56 18.78
N HIS A 72 -10.31 -23.73 19.55
CA HIS A 72 -11.00 -22.85 20.48
C HIS A 72 -10.32 -21.55 20.99
N SER A 73 -11.13 -20.47 20.93
CA SER A 73 -11.21 -19.31 21.84
C SER A 73 -9.97 -18.42 21.99
N GLU A 74 -9.62 -17.72 20.90
CA GLU A 74 -8.97 -16.41 21.00
C GLU A 74 -9.80 -15.39 20.20
N PRO A 75 -9.92 -14.12 20.67
CA PRO A 75 -10.67 -13.11 19.93
C PRO A 75 -10.02 -12.91 18.56
N LEU A 76 -10.83 -12.91 17.48
CA LEU A 76 -10.33 -12.60 16.14
C LEU A 76 -9.50 -11.31 16.21
N PRO A 77 -8.22 -11.32 15.78
CA PRO A 77 -7.48 -10.09 15.67
C PRO A 77 -8.18 -9.26 14.58
N ASN A 78 -8.64 -8.08 14.97
CA ASN A 78 -9.23 -7.07 14.10
C ASN A 78 -8.16 -6.58 13.11
N GLY A 79 -7.88 -7.39 12.08
CA GLY A 79 -6.81 -7.15 11.11
C GLY A 79 -7.32 -6.28 9.98
N ASN A 80 -7.34 -4.96 10.19
CA ASN A 80 -7.58 -4.02 9.09
C ASN A 80 -6.49 -4.22 8.01
N ASN A 81 -6.83 -4.95 6.95
CA ASN A 81 -6.00 -5.18 5.77
C ASN A 81 -5.85 -3.93 4.90
N LEU A 82 -6.70 -2.93 5.12
CA LEU A 82 -6.70 -1.66 4.42
C LEU A 82 -6.17 -0.55 5.31
N GLN A 83 -5.19 0.19 4.80
CA GLN A 83 -4.67 1.41 5.41
C GLN A 83 -4.82 2.57 4.42
N LEU A 84 -5.34 3.70 4.90
CA LEU A 84 -5.41 4.94 4.14
C LEU A 84 -4.48 5.97 4.77
N ILE A 85 -3.53 6.47 4.00
CA ILE A 85 -2.49 7.39 4.47
C ILE A 85 -2.46 8.59 3.54
N VAL A 86 -2.50 9.81 4.10
CA VAL A 86 -2.32 11.04 3.33
C VAL A 86 -0.88 11.52 3.50
N ALA A 87 -0.06 11.31 2.48
CA ALA A 87 1.31 11.81 2.43
C ALA A 87 1.31 13.26 1.90
N GLN A 88 1.97 14.19 2.61
CA GLN A 88 1.99 15.63 2.27
C GLN A 88 3.40 16.27 2.30
N LYS A 89 4.42 15.52 2.71
CA LYS A 89 5.82 15.94 2.86
C LYS A 89 6.71 14.82 2.35
N GLU A 90 7.92 15.13 1.87
CA GLU A 90 8.84 14.12 1.29
C GLU A 90 8.93 12.85 2.17
N ASN A 91 9.15 13.00 3.48
CA ASN A 91 9.33 11.86 4.40
C ASN A 91 8.02 11.15 4.83
N SER A 92 6.85 11.59 4.38
CA SER A 92 5.55 11.00 4.74
C SER A 92 5.09 9.89 3.78
N TYR A 93 5.86 9.64 2.73
CA TYR A 93 5.60 8.62 1.71
C TYR A 93 6.12 7.25 2.16
N PHE A 94 5.44 6.63 3.13
CA PHE A 94 5.90 5.39 3.75
C PHE A 94 4.73 4.50 4.17
N ILE A 95 4.87 3.19 3.94
CA ILE A 95 4.00 2.14 4.48
C ILE A 95 4.79 1.36 5.54
N GLY A 96 4.22 1.25 6.75
CA GLY A 96 4.77 0.44 7.84
C GLY A 96 4.41 -1.03 7.72
N GLU A 97 5.19 -1.89 8.41
CA GLU A 97 4.96 -3.34 8.50
C GLU A 97 3.80 -3.71 9.43
#